data_AF-A0A7C6B4U6-F1
#
_entry.id   AF-A0A7C6B4U6-F1
#
_cell.length_a   1.000
_cell.length_b   1.000
_cell.length_c   1.000
_cell.angle_alpha   90.00
_cell.angle_beta   90.00
_cell.angle_gamma   90.00
#
_symmetry.space_group_name_H-M   'P 1'
#
loop_
_entity.id
_entity.type
_entity.pdbx_description
1 polymer ?
#
loop_
_entity_poly.entity_id
_entity_poly.type
_entity_poly.pdbx_seq_one_letter_code
_entity_poly.pdbx_strand_id
1 'polypeptide(L)'
;QKLGVNLLFLALLVVVAGSLAGEWLSIKNRLSGAASFYWGHQGYEYIDLGRGWQILLFAGLLIWLWLVIRAMRPALKTPGEQRSLVWIFLLSAAAIGLFYGAGLNWGRHTHLSLVEYWRWWVVHLWVEGFFEVFATTVIAFFFARLVLMRAALASRVALLSATIYLAGGIIGTCHHLYFAGTPTAALAFGAVFSALEVVPLTMVAFSAVDDIRRGKLASWARRYRWPIYFFAAVAFWNMVGAGLFGFMINPPIALYFMQGLNTTPVHGHAALFGVYGMLGIGLMLVCLRALQPQAAWSDKLLKFSFWAMNIGLLAMCVGSLLPVGLLQTWAAVDRGYWYARSTEFLGTPLMQTLRWLRVPGDTLFALGALALVAFVFGAGRRGRAASEQAVGSGSRDL
;
A
#
# COMPACT_ATOMS: atom_id res chain seq x y z
N GLN A 1 15.60 -11.63 19.54
CA GLN A 1 14.85 -11.39 18.28
C GLN A 1 13.40 -11.72 18.54
N LYS A 2 13.08 -12.98 18.89
CA LYS A 2 11.73 -13.44 19.21
C LYS A 2 10.99 -12.55 20.21
N LEU A 3 11.60 -12.21 21.35
CA LEU A 3 10.98 -11.31 22.33
C LEU A 3 10.59 -9.95 21.72
N GLY A 4 11.50 -9.31 20.99
CA GLY A 4 11.21 -8.02 20.34
C GLY A 4 10.10 -8.12 19.28
N VAL A 5 10.06 -9.23 18.51
CA VAL A 5 8.97 -9.48 17.55
C VAL A 5 7.62 -9.64 18.28
N ASN A 6 7.58 -10.36 19.40
CA ASN A 6 6.37 -10.54 20.20
C ASN A 6 5.91 -9.22 20.86
N LEU A 7 6.85 -8.42 21.36
CA LEU A 7 6.56 -7.09 21.90
C LEU A 7 6.00 -6.17 20.81
N LEU A 8 6.60 -6.16 19.62
CA LEU A 8 6.11 -5.39 18.48
C LEU A 8 4.70 -5.84 18.08
N PHE A 9 4.44 -7.14 18.04
CA PHE A 9 3.11 -7.69 17.76
C PHE A 9 2.07 -7.19 18.76
N LEU A 10 2.35 -7.27 20.06
CA LEU A 10 1.44 -6.77 21.10
C LEU A 10 1.26 -5.25 21.02
N ALA A 11 2.34 -4.50 20.79
CA ALA A 11 2.28 -3.05 20.65
C ALA A 11 1.37 -2.63 19.48
N LEU A 12 1.46 -3.29 18.33
CA LEU A 12 0.58 -3.04 17.19
C LEU A 12 -0.89 -3.35 17.52
N LEU A 13 -1.18 -4.45 18.21
CA LEU A 13 -2.55 -4.77 18.65
C LEU A 13 -3.11 -3.69 19.57
N VAL A 14 -2.32 -3.23 20.53
CA VAL A 14 -2.71 -2.16 21.46
C VAL A 14 -2.96 -0.85 20.72
N VAL A 15 -2.07 -0.47 19.79
CA VAL A 15 -2.24 0.77 19.02
C VAL A 15 -3.49 0.70 18.15
N VAL A 16 -3.73 -0.40 17.42
CA VAL A 16 -4.90 -0.52 16.53
C VAL A 16 -6.20 -0.55 17.33
N ALA A 17 -6.30 -1.39 18.36
CA ALA A 17 -7.53 -1.47 19.15
C ALA A 17 -7.77 -0.18 19.95
N GLY A 18 -6.70 0.40 20.50
CA GLY A 18 -6.73 1.64 21.27
C GLY A 18 -7.10 2.86 20.43
N SER A 19 -6.53 3.01 19.23
CA SER A 19 -6.84 4.14 18.34
C SER A 19 -8.27 4.07 17.85
N LEU A 20 -8.74 2.90 17.40
CA LEU A 20 -10.13 2.71 16.94
C LEU A 20 -11.14 2.98 18.06
N ALA A 21 -10.86 2.50 19.28
CA ALA A 21 -11.71 2.78 20.44
C ALA A 21 -11.69 4.28 20.79
N GLY A 22 -10.52 4.91 20.73
CA GLY A 22 -10.33 6.34 20.95
C GLY A 22 -11.10 7.21 19.97
N GLU A 23 -10.95 6.93 18.68
CA GLU A 23 -11.69 7.58 17.59
C GLU A 23 -13.20 7.46 17.80
N TRP A 24 -13.69 6.26 18.10
CA TRP A 24 -15.11 6.02 18.37
C TRP A 24 -15.63 6.84 19.56
N LEU A 25 -14.90 6.86 20.68
CA LEU A 25 -15.24 7.68 21.84
C LEU A 25 -15.24 9.18 21.52
N SER A 26 -14.26 9.64 20.75
CA SER A 26 -14.17 11.03 20.31
C SER A 26 -15.35 11.44 19.43
N ILE A 27 -15.72 10.62 18.44
CA ILE A 27 -16.86 10.88 17.54
C ILE A 27 -18.19 10.89 18.32
N LYS A 28 -18.30 10.07 19.38
CA LYS A 28 -19.45 10.06 20.29
C LYS A 28 -19.43 11.19 21.33
N ASN A 29 -18.54 12.18 21.19
CA ASN A 29 -18.37 13.30 22.13
C ASN A 29 -18.06 12.86 23.57
N ARG A 30 -17.44 11.68 23.76
CA ARG A 30 -16.99 11.19 25.07
C ARG A 30 -15.58 11.67 25.43
N LEU A 31 -14.80 12.12 24.43
CA LEU A 31 -13.52 12.80 24.60
C LEU A 31 -13.63 14.21 24.02
N SER A 32 -13.12 15.22 24.73
CA SER A 32 -13.19 16.62 24.29
C SER A 32 -11.84 17.33 24.42
N GLY A 33 -11.69 18.44 23.70
CA GLY A 33 -10.52 19.32 23.77
C GLY A 33 -9.19 18.57 23.53
N ALA A 34 -8.26 18.68 24.49
CA ALA A 34 -6.96 18.03 24.41
C ALA A 34 -7.04 16.51 24.36
N ALA A 35 -7.96 15.90 25.10
CA ALA A 35 -8.08 14.45 25.18
C ALA A 35 -8.47 13.84 23.83
N SER A 36 -9.34 14.53 23.07
CA SER A 36 -9.71 14.14 21.71
C SER A 36 -8.50 14.14 20.76
N PHE A 37 -7.66 15.19 20.78
CA PHE A 37 -6.48 15.25 19.92
C PHE A 37 -5.42 14.18 20.26
N TYR A 38 -5.20 13.89 21.55
CA TYR A 38 -4.15 12.94 21.95
C TYR A 38 -4.59 11.48 21.89
N TRP A 39 -5.82 11.17 22.30
CA TRP A 39 -6.27 9.78 22.47
C TRP A 39 -7.51 9.45 21.65
N GLY A 40 -8.12 10.44 21.01
CA GLY A 40 -9.31 10.32 20.20
C GLY A 40 -9.03 10.44 18.70
N HIS A 41 -9.77 11.35 18.06
CA HIS A 41 -9.75 11.58 16.62
C HIS A 41 -9.12 12.94 16.28
N GLN A 42 -8.06 12.97 15.47
CA GLN A 42 -7.38 14.21 15.07
C GLN A 42 -8.16 15.04 14.03
N GLY A 43 -8.99 14.40 13.20
CA GLY A 43 -9.82 15.10 12.20
C GLY A 43 -9.17 15.25 10.83
N TYR A 44 -8.06 14.56 10.57
CA TYR A 44 -7.34 14.61 9.29
C TYR A 44 -7.31 13.23 8.65
N GLU A 45 -7.91 13.13 7.46
CA GLU A 45 -7.98 11.88 6.70
C GLU A 45 -6.60 11.22 6.57
N TYR A 46 -6.56 9.90 6.76
CA TYR A 46 -5.38 9.02 6.80
C TYR A 46 -4.53 9.13 8.07
N ILE A 47 -4.72 10.17 8.89
CA ILE A 47 -4.01 10.40 10.15
C ILE A 47 -5.01 10.76 11.23
N ASP A 48 -6.08 9.96 11.29
CA ASP A 48 -7.22 10.14 12.16
C ASP A 48 -6.89 9.79 13.62
N LEU A 49 -5.98 8.84 13.84
CA LEU A 49 -5.59 8.36 15.16
C LEU A 49 -5.00 9.48 16.03
N GLY A 50 -5.38 9.54 17.31
CA GLY A 50 -4.86 10.53 18.26
C GLY A 50 -3.32 10.58 18.34
N ARG A 51 -2.78 11.76 18.67
CA ARG A 51 -1.33 12.02 18.71
C ARG A 51 -0.55 11.04 19.61
N GLY A 52 -1.13 10.61 20.73
CA GLY A 52 -0.55 9.61 21.62
C GLY A 52 -0.40 8.26 20.93
N TRP A 53 -1.45 7.80 20.24
CA TRP A 53 -1.41 6.58 19.43
C TRP A 53 -0.38 6.69 18.29
N GLN A 54 -0.22 7.88 17.72
CA GLN A 54 0.72 8.13 16.64
C GLN A 54 2.17 8.04 17.10
N ILE A 55 2.47 8.56 18.29
CA ILE A 55 3.79 8.43 18.92
C ILE A 55 4.10 6.96 19.23
N LEU A 56 3.11 6.21 19.73
CA LEU A 56 3.26 4.77 20.01
C LEU A 56 3.49 3.97 18.72
N LEU A 57 2.79 4.30 17.63
CA LEU A 57 3.02 3.71 16.32
C LEU A 57 4.44 4.00 15.82
N PHE A 58 4.89 5.26 15.92
CA PHE A 58 6.24 5.64 15.54
C PHE A 58 7.30 4.90 16.36
N ALA A 59 7.13 4.79 17.67
CA ALA A 59 8.01 4.00 18.53
C ALA A 59 8.03 2.52 18.11
N GLY A 60 6.87 1.94 17.74
CA GLY A 60 6.76 0.61 17.17
C GLY A 60 7.57 0.46 15.87
N LEU A 61 7.50 1.43 14.96
CA LEU A 61 8.28 1.45 13.73
C LEU A 61 9.79 1.53 14.00
N LEU A 62 10.24 2.29 15.01
CA LEU A 62 11.65 2.33 15.41
C LEU A 62 12.14 1.00 16.00
N ILE A 63 11.31 0.34 16.82
CA ILE A 63 11.60 -1.00 17.34
C ILE A 63 11.69 -2.01 16.18
N TRP A 64 10.74 -1.95 15.23
CA TRP A 64 10.76 -2.77 14.04
C TRP A 64 12.04 -2.56 13.22
N LEU A 65 12.40 -1.30 12.95
CA LEU A 65 13.62 -0.97 12.20
C LEU A 65 14.87 -1.51 12.90
N TRP A 66 14.96 -1.36 14.22
CA TRP A 66 16.05 -1.93 15.00
C TRP A 66 16.12 -3.46 14.86
N LEU A 67 14.98 -4.16 14.91
CA LEU A 67 14.93 -5.61 14.71
C LEU A 67 15.38 -6.04 13.30
N VAL A 68 15.00 -5.28 12.27
CA VAL A 68 15.39 -5.51 10.87
C VAL A 68 16.90 -5.33 10.70
N ILE A 69 17.45 -4.20 11.14
CA ILE A 69 18.90 -3.92 11.10
C ILE A 69 19.67 -5.03 11.81
N ARG A 70 19.21 -5.43 12.99
CA ARG A 70 19.86 -6.48 13.78
C ARG A 70 19.86 -7.84 13.08
N ALA A 71 18.78 -8.18 12.37
CA ALA A 71 18.67 -9.43 11.61
C ALA A 71 19.55 -9.41 10.35
N MET A 72 19.72 -8.25 9.71
CA MET A 72 20.50 -8.10 8.47
C MET A 72 21.98 -7.81 8.70
N ARG A 73 22.37 -7.38 9.90
CA ARG A 73 23.77 -7.09 10.27
C ARG A 73 24.77 -8.19 9.90
N PRO A 74 24.47 -9.50 10.05
CA PRO A 74 25.38 -10.56 9.63
C PRO A 74 25.62 -10.57 8.11
N ALA A 75 24.58 -10.35 7.31
CA ALA A 75 24.68 -10.34 5.84
C ALA A 75 25.53 -9.18 5.31
N LEU A 76 25.60 -8.05 6.04
CA LEU A 76 26.46 -6.91 5.69
C LEU A 76 27.95 -7.17 5.89
N LYS A 77 28.32 -8.14 6.74
CA LYS A 77 29.72 -8.49 7.01
C LYS A 77 30.34 -9.34 5.91
N THR A 78 29.52 -9.99 5.09
CA THR A 78 29.98 -10.81 3.97
C THR A 78 30.21 -9.94 2.73
N PRO A 79 31.45 -9.82 2.22
CA PRO A 79 31.72 -9.09 0.98
C PRO A 79 31.12 -9.83 -0.23
N GLY A 80 30.56 -9.09 -1.20
CA GLY A 80 30.02 -9.64 -2.45
C GLY A 80 28.90 -8.78 -3.06
N GLU A 81 28.43 -9.16 -4.25
CA GLU A 81 27.40 -8.43 -5.01
C GLU A 81 26.05 -8.30 -4.26
N GLN A 82 25.76 -9.21 -3.34
CA GLN A 82 24.52 -9.19 -2.53
C GLN A 82 24.52 -8.05 -1.50
N ARG A 83 25.69 -7.52 -1.14
CA ARG A 83 25.83 -6.47 -0.12
C ARG A 83 25.14 -5.18 -0.55
N SER A 84 25.20 -4.83 -1.83
CA SER A 84 24.52 -3.66 -2.38
C SER A 84 23.00 -3.78 -2.26
N LEU A 85 22.43 -4.95 -2.58
CA LEU A 85 20.99 -5.20 -2.39
C LEU A 85 20.57 -5.09 -0.93
N VAL A 86 21.38 -5.62 0.00
CA VAL A 86 21.09 -5.56 1.43
C VAL A 86 21.11 -4.11 1.93
N TRP A 87 22.04 -3.29 1.44
CA TRP A 87 22.08 -1.86 1.76
C TRP A 87 20.85 -1.10 1.25
N ILE A 88 20.45 -1.30 -0.01
CA ILE A 88 19.25 -0.65 -0.57
C ILE A 88 18.01 -1.06 0.23
N PHE A 89 17.90 -2.35 0.58
CA PHE A 89 16.83 -2.85 1.43
C PHE A 89 16.82 -2.18 2.82
N LEU A 90 17.99 -2.04 3.45
CA LEU A 90 18.07 -1.39 4.77
C LEU A 90 17.78 0.12 4.71
N LEU A 91 18.21 0.81 3.65
CA LEU A 91 17.91 2.23 3.46
C LEU A 91 16.42 2.45 3.24
N SER A 92 15.77 1.62 2.42
CA SER A 92 14.32 1.68 2.22
C SER A 92 13.53 1.33 3.49
N ALA A 93 13.97 0.30 4.23
CA ALA A 93 13.38 -0.01 5.54
C ALA A 93 13.56 1.13 6.55
N ALA A 94 14.73 1.79 6.57
CA ALA A 94 14.97 2.96 7.40
C ALA A 94 14.08 4.14 7.01
N ALA A 95 13.88 4.37 5.71
CA ALA A 95 12.97 5.40 5.23
C ALA A 95 11.54 5.15 5.71
N ILE A 96 11.03 3.91 5.59
CA ILE A 96 9.73 3.52 6.15
C ILE A 96 9.68 3.75 7.66
N GLY A 97 10.71 3.37 8.41
CA GLY A 97 10.70 3.54 9.86
C GLY A 97 10.71 5.00 10.31
N LEU A 98 11.49 5.85 9.64
CA LEU A 98 11.81 7.21 10.09
C LEU A 98 10.84 8.27 9.56
N PHE A 99 10.41 8.18 8.31
CA PHE A 99 9.63 9.27 7.68
C PHE A 99 8.19 9.36 8.18
N TYR A 100 7.67 8.34 8.86
CA TYR A 100 6.43 8.48 9.62
C TYR A 100 6.51 9.60 10.68
N GLY A 101 7.71 9.91 11.16
CA GLY A 101 7.97 11.02 12.08
C GLY A 101 7.59 12.39 11.52
N ALA A 102 7.52 12.57 10.18
CA ALA A 102 7.00 13.79 9.57
C ALA A 102 5.56 14.10 10.03
N GLY A 103 4.80 13.05 10.33
CA GLY A 103 3.46 13.11 10.89
C GLY A 103 3.35 13.79 12.25
N LEU A 104 4.46 14.04 12.93
CA LEU A 104 4.49 14.63 14.28
C LEU A 104 4.65 16.16 14.27
N ASN A 105 4.79 16.79 13.11
CA ASN A 105 5.16 18.20 12.97
C ASN A 105 3.99 19.21 13.05
N TRP A 106 2.79 18.80 13.49
CA TRP A 106 1.68 19.74 13.71
C TRP A 106 1.01 19.57 15.07
N GLY A 107 0.35 20.63 15.52
CA GLY A 107 -0.48 20.67 16.72
C GLY A 107 -1.93 21.02 16.40
N ARG A 108 -2.73 21.17 17.46
CA ARG A 108 -4.16 21.50 17.40
C ARG A 108 -4.49 22.83 16.74
N HIS A 109 -3.55 23.78 16.76
CA HIS A 109 -3.76 25.16 16.30
C HIS A 109 -2.83 25.51 15.12
N THR A 110 -2.25 24.50 14.47
CA THR A 110 -1.44 24.70 13.27
C THR A 110 -2.34 25.09 12.10
N HIS A 111 -1.88 26.05 11.28
CA HIS A 111 -2.61 26.47 10.09
C HIS A 111 -2.86 25.29 9.16
N LEU A 112 -4.07 25.18 8.58
CA LEU A 112 -4.48 24.02 7.80
C LEU A 112 -3.52 23.71 6.65
N SER A 113 -3.05 24.72 5.91
CA SER A 113 -2.07 24.51 4.82
C SER A 113 -0.74 23.90 5.29
N LEU A 114 -0.31 24.19 6.52
CA LEU A 114 0.88 23.55 7.10
C LEU A 114 0.58 22.12 7.56
N VAL A 115 -0.63 21.86 8.07
CA VAL A 115 -1.06 20.49 8.37
C VAL A 115 -1.11 19.67 7.09
N GLU A 116 -1.74 20.18 6.04
CA GLU A 116 -1.80 19.53 4.72
C GLU A 116 -0.40 19.24 4.18
N TYR A 117 0.53 20.20 4.24
CA TYR A 117 1.93 19.98 3.85
C TYR A 117 2.52 18.75 4.54
N TRP A 118 2.51 18.69 5.88
CA TRP A 118 3.08 17.56 6.62
C TRP A 118 2.26 16.27 6.51
N ARG A 119 0.95 16.37 6.33
CA ARG A 119 0.06 15.22 6.12
C ARG A 119 0.46 14.50 4.83
N TRP A 120 0.72 15.24 3.75
CA TRP A 120 1.13 14.64 2.49
C TRP A 120 2.56 14.08 2.50
N TRP A 121 3.43 14.50 3.42
CA TRP A 121 4.68 13.76 3.67
C TRP A 121 4.44 12.33 4.19
N VAL A 122 3.35 12.11 4.93
CA VAL A 122 2.99 10.77 5.41
C VAL A 122 2.16 10.02 4.36
N VAL A 123 1.17 10.67 3.76
CA VAL A 123 0.25 9.99 2.84
C VAL A 123 0.87 9.74 1.47
N HIS A 124 1.51 10.76 0.87
CA HIS A 124 2.19 10.62 -0.42
C HIS A 124 3.58 10.05 -0.22
N LEU A 125 4.48 10.79 0.43
CA LEU A 125 5.89 10.42 0.39
C LEU A 125 6.19 9.14 1.18
N TRP A 126 5.59 8.98 2.37
CA TRP A 126 5.81 7.79 3.19
C TRP A 126 5.12 6.54 2.66
N VAL A 127 3.84 6.59 2.27
CA VAL A 127 3.16 5.43 1.68
C VAL A 127 3.60 5.22 0.24
N GLU A 128 3.43 6.21 -0.64
CA GLU A 128 3.72 6.05 -2.07
C GLU A 128 5.23 5.96 -2.33
N GLY A 129 5.98 7.01 -2.01
CA GLY A 129 7.41 7.09 -2.35
C GLY A 129 8.25 5.94 -1.76
N PHE A 130 8.22 5.76 -0.43
CA PHE A 130 9.10 4.78 0.22
C PHE A 130 8.63 3.33 0.12
N PHE A 131 7.32 3.04 0.11
CA PHE A 131 6.89 1.66 -0.11
C PHE A 131 7.14 1.21 -1.55
N GLU A 132 7.07 2.06 -2.57
CA GLU A 132 7.43 1.64 -3.94
C GLU A 132 8.92 1.27 -4.07
N VAL A 133 9.80 2.07 -3.46
CA VAL A 133 11.24 1.77 -3.42
C VAL A 133 11.48 0.45 -2.68
N PHE A 134 10.82 0.25 -1.54
CA PHE A 134 10.89 -0.98 -0.77
C PHE A 134 10.35 -2.18 -1.57
N ALA A 135 9.17 -2.05 -2.18
CA ALA A 135 8.52 -3.08 -2.98
C ALA A 135 9.41 -3.53 -4.13
N THR A 136 9.91 -2.57 -4.90
CA THR A 136 10.79 -2.82 -6.05
C THR A 136 12.07 -3.53 -5.59
N THR A 137 12.67 -3.07 -4.49
CA THR A 137 13.89 -3.67 -3.93
C THR A 137 13.64 -5.09 -3.44
N VAL A 138 12.53 -5.33 -2.74
CA VAL A 138 12.19 -6.64 -2.18
C VAL A 138 11.84 -7.64 -3.28
N ILE A 139 11.06 -7.23 -4.29
CA ILE A 139 10.75 -8.08 -5.45
C ILE A 139 12.03 -8.43 -6.20
N ALA A 140 12.89 -7.44 -6.48
CA ALA A 140 14.19 -7.66 -7.14
C ALA A 140 15.08 -8.59 -6.32
N PHE A 141 15.12 -8.43 -4.98
CA PHE A 141 15.84 -9.31 -4.08
C PHE A 141 15.29 -10.74 -4.13
N PHE A 142 13.97 -10.92 -4.08
CA PHE A 142 13.35 -12.25 -4.19
C PHE A 142 13.67 -12.89 -5.53
N PHE A 143 13.53 -12.18 -6.64
CA PHE A 143 13.84 -12.73 -7.97
C PHE A 143 15.31 -13.11 -8.10
N ALA A 144 16.22 -12.34 -7.50
CA ALA A 144 17.63 -12.70 -7.43
C ALA A 144 17.88 -13.96 -6.58
N ARG A 145 17.22 -14.08 -5.42
CA ARG A 145 17.33 -15.27 -4.54
C ARG A 145 16.72 -16.52 -5.15
N LEU A 146 15.71 -16.34 -6.00
CA LEU A 146 15.07 -17.37 -6.79
C LEU A 146 15.82 -17.64 -8.12
N VAL A 147 17.00 -17.06 -8.33
CA VAL A 147 17.81 -17.31 -9.55
C VAL A 147 17.03 -17.01 -10.85
N LEU A 148 16.01 -16.16 -10.76
CA LEU A 148 15.24 -15.69 -11.91
C LEU A 148 15.96 -14.50 -12.57
N MET A 149 16.77 -13.78 -11.80
CA MET A 149 17.55 -12.61 -12.24
C MET A 149 18.94 -12.60 -11.59
N ARG A 150 19.97 -12.10 -12.29
CA ARG A 150 21.31 -11.91 -11.72
C ARG A 150 21.28 -10.80 -10.66
N ALA A 151 21.94 -11.01 -9.52
CA ALA A 151 21.94 -10.05 -8.40
C ALA A 151 22.46 -8.66 -8.79
N ALA A 152 23.50 -8.59 -9.65
CA ALA A 152 24.00 -7.32 -10.18
C ALA A 152 22.96 -6.55 -11.01
N LEU A 153 22.19 -7.24 -11.86
CA LEU A 153 21.11 -6.62 -12.65
C LEU A 153 19.98 -6.15 -11.73
N ALA A 154 19.55 -7.01 -10.79
CA ALA A 154 18.55 -6.68 -9.78
C ALA A 154 18.90 -5.40 -9.01
N SER A 155 20.16 -5.25 -8.62
CA SER A 155 20.66 -4.07 -7.89
C SER A 155 20.59 -2.81 -8.73
N ARG A 156 21.02 -2.88 -10.00
CA ARG A 156 21.03 -1.73 -10.91
C ARG A 156 19.60 -1.27 -11.24
N VAL A 157 18.69 -2.22 -11.51
CA VAL A 157 17.28 -1.92 -11.76
C VAL A 157 16.64 -1.29 -10.53
N ALA A 158 16.83 -1.88 -9.34
CA ALA A 158 16.28 -1.32 -8.10
C ALA A 158 16.81 0.11 -7.82
N LEU A 159 18.11 0.36 -8.03
CA LEU A 159 18.69 1.70 -7.87
C LEU A 159 18.17 2.71 -8.89
N LEU A 160 18.03 2.31 -10.16
CA LEU A 160 17.51 3.17 -11.21
C LEU A 160 16.05 3.52 -10.92
N SER A 161 15.21 2.52 -10.63
CA SER A 161 13.82 2.73 -10.24
C SER A 161 13.71 3.63 -9.02
N ALA A 162 14.51 3.38 -7.97
CA ALA A 162 14.51 4.22 -6.77
C ALA A 162 14.90 5.67 -7.06
N THR A 163 15.90 5.89 -7.92
CA THR A 163 16.30 7.24 -8.34
C THR A 163 15.17 7.97 -9.03
N ILE A 164 14.49 7.32 -10.00
CA ILE A 164 13.42 7.97 -10.75
C ILE A 164 12.19 8.21 -9.86
N TYR A 165 11.78 7.22 -9.06
CA TYR A 165 10.66 7.36 -8.13
C TYR A 165 10.90 8.46 -7.10
N LEU A 166 12.08 8.55 -6.50
CA LEU A 166 12.37 9.58 -5.50
C LEU A 166 12.53 10.97 -6.14
N ALA A 167 13.12 11.05 -7.33
CA ALA A 167 13.24 12.32 -8.05
C ALA A 167 11.86 12.91 -8.41
N GLY A 168 10.93 12.06 -8.86
CA GLY A 168 9.53 12.45 -9.07
C GLY A 168 8.79 12.67 -7.75
N GLY A 169 8.65 11.63 -6.93
CA GLY A 169 7.79 11.56 -5.74
C GLY A 169 8.08 12.55 -4.62
N ILE A 170 9.34 12.88 -4.36
CA ILE A 170 9.67 13.84 -3.28
C ILE A 170 9.09 15.23 -3.60
N ILE A 171 9.34 15.73 -4.81
CA ILE A 171 8.87 17.07 -5.21
C ILE A 171 7.42 16.98 -5.71
N GLY A 172 7.06 15.88 -6.37
CA GLY A 172 5.74 15.56 -6.90
C GLY A 172 4.65 15.47 -5.82
N THR A 173 5.03 15.24 -4.55
CA THR A 173 4.14 15.40 -3.38
C THR A 173 3.34 16.71 -3.41
N CYS A 174 3.91 17.77 -4.02
CA CYS A 174 3.22 19.06 -4.18
C CYS A 174 1.93 19.00 -5.03
N HIS A 175 1.66 17.93 -5.77
CA HIS A 175 0.40 17.79 -6.52
C HIS A 175 -0.86 17.70 -5.64
N HIS A 176 -0.67 17.39 -4.35
CA HIS A 176 -1.73 17.46 -3.35
C HIS A 176 -1.94 18.87 -2.77
N LEU A 177 -1.00 19.79 -3.05
CA LEU A 177 -0.96 21.12 -2.45
C LEU A 177 -1.47 22.21 -3.39
N TYR A 178 -1.79 21.89 -4.64
CA TYR A 178 -2.22 22.84 -5.68
C TYR A 178 -3.26 23.84 -5.19
N PHE A 179 -4.26 23.36 -4.46
CA PHE A 179 -5.42 24.15 -4.03
C PHE A 179 -5.60 24.11 -2.50
N ALA A 180 -4.52 23.84 -1.76
CA ALA A 180 -4.50 23.78 -0.28
C ALA A 180 -4.02 25.09 0.38
N GLY A 181 -4.10 26.22 -0.33
CA GLY A 181 -3.63 27.52 0.16
C GLY A 181 -2.10 27.68 0.13
N THR A 182 -1.42 27.01 -0.81
CA THR A 182 0.03 27.10 -0.99
C THR A 182 0.42 28.03 -2.15
N PRO A 183 1.68 28.51 -2.23
CA PRO A 183 2.13 29.38 -3.32
C PRO A 183 2.07 28.68 -4.69
N THR A 184 1.91 29.46 -5.77
CA THR A 184 1.88 28.97 -7.16
C THR A 184 3.09 28.12 -7.55
N ALA A 185 4.23 28.30 -6.89
CA ALA A 185 5.41 27.46 -7.09
C ALA A 185 5.13 25.97 -6.80
N ALA A 186 4.32 25.65 -5.77
CA ALA A 186 3.93 24.28 -5.46
C ALA A 186 3.12 23.65 -6.61
N LEU A 187 2.28 24.44 -7.29
CA LEU A 187 1.55 24.01 -8.47
C LEU A 187 2.48 23.65 -9.62
N ALA A 188 3.45 24.51 -9.92
CA ALA A 188 4.43 24.24 -10.99
C ALA A 188 5.29 23.01 -10.67
N PHE A 189 5.82 22.91 -9.46
CA PHE A 189 6.65 21.79 -9.03
C PHE A 189 5.88 20.48 -8.97
N GLY A 190 4.69 20.48 -8.37
CA GLY A 190 3.84 19.29 -8.31
C GLY A 190 3.54 18.78 -9.71
N ALA A 191 3.13 19.64 -10.63
CA ALA A 191 2.75 19.24 -11.98
C ALA A 191 3.88 18.61 -12.79
N VAL A 192 5.07 19.22 -12.73
CA VAL A 192 6.24 18.75 -13.50
C VAL A 192 6.79 17.46 -12.91
N PHE A 193 6.99 17.41 -11.59
CA PHE A 193 7.67 16.28 -10.96
C PHE A 193 6.76 15.05 -10.80
N SER A 194 5.47 15.24 -10.53
CA SER A 194 4.54 14.09 -10.47
C SER A 194 4.29 13.47 -11.84
N ALA A 195 4.44 14.22 -12.93
CA ALA A 195 4.39 13.65 -14.28
C ALA A 195 5.55 12.68 -14.54
N LEU A 196 6.72 12.92 -13.92
CA LEU A 196 7.87 12.01 -14.01
C LEU A 196 7.62 10.69 -13.27
N GLU A 197 6.74 10.68 -12.27
CA GLU A 197 6.36 9.46 -11.53
C GLU A 197 5.66 8.46 -12.43
N VAL A 198 5.05 8.87 -13.54
CA VAL A 198 4.42 7.94 -14.50
C VAL A 198 5.45 7.11 -15.29
N VAL A 199 6.66 7.63 -15.48
CA VAL A 199 7.67 6.98 -16.35
C VAL A 199 8.07 5.60 -15.82
N PRO A 200 8.46 5.42 -14.54
CA PRO A 200 8.74 4.10 -13.98
C PRO A 200 7.56 3.13 -14.02
N LEU A 201 6.32 3.63 -13.85
CA LEU A 201 5.12 2.78 -13.78
C LEU A 201 4.91 1.99 -15.08
N THR A 202 5.20 2.62 -16.22
CA THR A 202 5.14 1.96 -17.53
C THR A 202 6.25 0.90 -17.71
N MET A 203 7.44 1.15 -17.14
CA MET A 203 8.59 0.23 -17.23
C MET A 203 8.41 -1.00 -16.33
N VAL A 204 7.87 -0.82 -15.12
CA VAL A 204 7.62 -1.92 -14.17
C VAL A 204 6.57 -2.89 -14.73
N ALA A 205 5.50 -2.40 -15.35
CA ALA A 205 4.50 -3.25 -16.00
C ALA A 205 5.10 -4.12 -17.12
N PHE A 206 5.99 -3.55 -17.94
CA PHE A 206 6.67 -4.30 -19.00
C PHE A 206 7.58 -5.40 -18.43
N SER A 207 8.35 -5.08 -17.38
CA SER A 207 9.22 -6.07 -16.72
C SER A 207 8.42 -7.23 -16.10
N ALA A 208 7.28 -6.95 -15.47
CA ALA A 208 6.44 -7.99 -14.87
C ALA A 208 5.80 -8.90 -15.92
N VAL A 209 5.32 -8.35 -17.04
CA VAL A 209 4.79 -9.14 -18.16
C VAL A 209 5.87 -9.99 -18.80
N ASP A 210 7.06 -9.45 -19.00
CA ASP A 210 8.21 -10.15 -19.57
C ASP A 210 8.70 -11.28 -18.63
N ASP A 211 8.73 -11.05 -17.32
CA ASP A 211 9.12 -12.05 -16.31
C ASP A 211 8.13 -13.22 -16.20
N ILE A 212 6.81 -12.95 -16.34
CA ILE A 212 5.78 -14.00 -16.41
C ILE A 212 5.88 -14.77 -17.73
N ARG A 213 5.99 -14.06 -18.87
CA ARG A 213 6.09 -14.66 -20.20
C ARG A 213 7.33 -15.52 -20.37
N ARG A 214 8.44 -15.14 -19.71
CA ARG A 214 9.68 -15.90 -19.74
C ARG A 214 9.56 -17.30 -19.18
N GLY A 215 8.52 -17.65 -18.41
CA GLY A 215 7.99 -19.02 -18.25
C GLY A 215 8.94 -20.14 -17.78
N LYS A 216 10.22 -19.86 -17.53
CA LYS A 216 11.29 -20.80 -17.17
C LYS A 216 11.33 -21.04 -15.66
N LEU A 217 10.16 -21.21 -15.04
CA LEU A 217 10.09 -21.49 -13.62
C LEU A 217 10.63 -22.90 -13.39
N ALA A 218 11.80 -22.99 -12.76
CA ALA A 218 12.32 -24.23 -12.21
C ALA A 218 11.25 -24.93 -11.36
N SER A 219 11.33 -26.25 -11.20
CA SER A 219 10.33 -27.06 -10.47
C SER A 219 10.02 -26.53 -9.06
N TRP A 220 11.00 -25.90 -8.39
CA TRP A 220 10.84 -25.26 -7.09
C TRP A 220 10.14 -23.88 -7.16
N ALA A 221 10.26 -23.15 -8.28
CA ALA A 221 9.62 -21.84 -8.47
C ALA A 221 8.10 -21.96 -8.67
N ARG A 222 7.62 -23.13 -9.13
CA ARG A 222 6.18 -23.49 -9.10
C ARG A 222 5.58 -23.45 -7.69
N ARG A 223 6.37 -23.62 -6.62
CA ARG A 223 5.88 -23.54 -5.22
C ARG A 223 5.57 -22.10 -4.79
N TYR A 224 6.17 -21.12 -5.47
CA TYR A 224 5.97 -19.68 -5.26
C TYR A 224 5.05 -19.06 -6.33
N ARG A 225 4.31 -19.89 -7.08
CA ARG A 225 3.39 -19.45 -8.13
C ARG A 225 2.51 -18.30 -7.66
N TRP A 226 1.69 -18.50 -6.62
CA TRP A 226 0.75 -17.48 -6.16
C TRP A 226 1.38 -16.14 -5.75
N PRO A 227 2.45 -16.11 -4.92
CA PRO A 227 3.21 -14.89 -4.70
C PRO A 227 3.62 -14.15 -5.98
N ILE A 228 4.12 -14.88 -6.99
CA ILE A 228 4.52 -14.31 -8.27
C ILE A 228 3.32 -13.70 -9.01
N TYR A 229 2.16 -14.36 -9.01
CA TYR A 229 0.93 -13.80 -9.61
C TYR A 229 0.47 -12.53 -8.88
N PHE A 230 0.60 -12.45 -7.55
CA PHE A 230 0.31 -11.22 -6.83
C PHE A 230 1.29 -10.10 -7.19
N PHE A 231 2.59 -10.37 -7.27
CA PHE A 231 3.58 -9.37 -7.74
C PHE A 231 3.34 -8.93 -9.19
N ALA A 232 2.84 -9.83 -10.04
CA ALA A 232 2.38 -9.47 -11.38
C ALA A 232 1.18 -8.52 -11.36
N ALA A 233 0.20 -8.78 -10.49
CA ALA A 233 -0.94 -7.89 -10.31
C ALA A 233 -0.52 -6.51 -9.79
N VAL A 234 0.46 -6.44 -8.89
CA VAL A 234 1.07 -5.16 -8.44
C VAL A 234 1.49 -4.34 -9.64
N ALA A 235 2.27 -4.92 -10.56
CA ALA A 235 2.77 -4.20 -11.72
C ALA A 235 1.65 -3.74 -12.68
N PHE A 236 0.63 -4.58 -12.90
CA PHE A 236 -0.53 -4.21 -13.70
C PHE A 236 -1.28 -3.02 -13.09
N TRP A 237 -1.61 -3.10 -11.80
CA TRP A 237 -2.32 -2.04 -11.10
C TRP A 237 -1.46 -0.80 -10.86
N ASN A 238 -0.13 -0.92 -10.86
CA ASN A 238 0.72 0.25 -10.78
C ASN A 238 0.60 1.08 -12.07
N MET A 239 0.59 0.42 -13.22
CA MET A 239 0.37 1.10 -14.50
C MET A 239 -1.05 1.64 -14.64
N VAL A 240 -2.08 0.87 -14.28
CA VAL A 240 -3.48 1.27 -14.48
C VAL A 240 -3.99 2.19 -13.37
N GLY A 241 -3.78 1.80 -12.11
CA GLY A 241 -4.25 2.54 -10.93
C GLY A 241 -3.45 3.80 -10.66
N ALA A 242 -2.14 3.67 -10.46
CA ALA A 242 -1.28 4.83 -10.19
C ALA A 242 -0.99 5.62 -11.48
N GLY A 243 -0.61 4.94 -12.57
CA GLY A 243 -0.27 5.57 -13.85
C GLY A 243 -1.48 6.20 -14.56
N LEU A 244 -2.38 5.38 -15.11
CA LEU A 244 -3.50 5.88 -15.92
C LEU A 244 -4.49 6.70 -15.11
N PHE A 245 -5.05 6.14 -14.02
CA PHE A 245 -6.07 6.85 -13.23
C PHE A 245 -5.47 7.96 -12.35
N GLY A 246 -4.23 7.85 -11.90
CA GLY A 246 -3.55 8.95 -11.20
C GLY A 246 -3.23 10.10 -12.14
N PHE A 247 -2.66 9.83 -13.31
CA PHE A 247 -2.36 10.89 -14.28
C PHE A 247 -3.63 11.55 -14.85
N MET A 248 -4.75 10.84 -14.92
CA MET A 248 -6.05 11.42 -15.29
C MET A 248 -6.44 12.62 -14.41
N ILE A 249 -6.10 12.60 -13.12
CA ILE A 249 -6.42 13.67 -12.17
C ILE A 249 -5.22 14.56 -11.83
N ASN A 250 -4.05 14.32 -12.40
CA ASN A 250 -2.81 14.99 -11.99
C ASN A 250 -2.59 16.40 -12.57
N PRO A 251 -2.89 16.70 -13.86
CA PRO A 251 -2.67 18.04 -14.40
C PRO A 251 -3.44 19.09 -13.60
N PRO A 252 -2.84 20.25 -13.26
CA PRO A 252 -3.51 21.27 -12.45
C PRO A 252 -4.87 21.70 -13.00
N ILE A 253 -5.01 21.81 -14.33
CA ILE A 253 -6.27 22.17 -14.98
C ILE A 253 -7.36 21.10 -14.82
N ALA A 254 -6.98 19.83 -14.82
CA ALA A 254 -7.91 18.73 -14.57
C ALA A 254 -8.28 18.71 -13.07
N LEU A 255 -7.27 18.73 -12.19
CA LEU A 255 -7.49 18.68 -10.75
C LEU A 255 -8.30 19.88 -10.23
N TYR A 256 -8.21 21.04 -10.87
CA TYR A 256 -9.03 22.21 -10.55
C TYR A 256 -10.53 21.90 -10.52
N PHE A 257 -11.02 21.05 -11.43
CA PHE A 257 -12.42 20.61 -11.47
C PHE A 257 -12.64 19.26 -10.77
N MET A 258 -11.62 18.41 -10.73
CA MET A 258 -11.73 17.01 -10.31
C MET A 258 -11.39 16.76 -8.84
N GLN A 259 -10.76 17.71 -8.13
CA GLN A 259 -10.32 17.50 -6.75
C GLN A 259 -11.49 17.16 -5.82
N GLY A 260 -11.37 16.05 -5.10
CA GLY A 260 -12.41 15.63 -4.15
C GLY A 260 -13.69 15.10 -4.80
N LEU A 261 -13.65 14.73 -6.08
CA LEU A 261 -14.71 14.00 -6.77
C LEU A 261 -14.42 12.49 -6.79
N ASN A 262 -15.37 11.66 -7.24
CA ASN A 262 -15.21 10.19 -7.24
C ASN A 262 -14.09 9.66 -8.16
N THR A 263 -13.49 10.49 -9.03
CA THR A 263 -12.28 10.15 -9.78
C THR A 263 -11.06 9.96 -8.86
N THR A 264 -10.98 10.68 -7.73
CA THR A 264 -9.93 10.46 -6.73
C THR A 264 -10.05 9.06 -6.08
N PRO A 265 -11.23 8.61 -5.58
CA PRO A 265 -11.43 7.22 -5.17
C PRO A 265 -11.18 6.15 -6.25
N VAL A 266 -11.42 6.42 -7.54
CA VAL A 266 -11.03 5.46 -8.61
C VAL A 266 -9.53 5.20 -8.56
N HIS A 267 -8.73 6.28 -8.61
CA HIS A 267 -7.29 6.21 -8.47
C HIS A 267 -6.90 5.59 -7.11
N GLY A 268 -7.49 6.06 -6.01
CA GLY A 268 -7.18 5.60 -4.66
C GLY A 268 -7.38 4.09 -4.46
N HIS A 269 -8.50 3.52 -4.88
CA HIS A 269 -8.71 2.06 -4.75
C HIS A 269 -7.77 1.27 -5.67
N ALA A 270 -7.64 1.70 -6.93
CA ALA A 270 -6.82 1.02 -7.92
C ALA A 270 -5.32 1.07 -7.58
N ALA A 271 -4.82 2.18 -7.05
CA ALA A 271 -3.44 2.35 -6.62
C ALA A 271 -3.21 1.72 -5.24
N LEU A 272 -3.95 2.12 -4.20
CA LEU A 272 -3.68 1.68 -2.83
C LEU A 272 -3.81 0.16 -2.67
N PHE A 273 -4.96 -0.41 -3.06
CA PHE A 273 -5.16 -1.85 -2.95
C PHE A 273 -4.48 -2.60 -4.09
N GLY A 274 -4.64 -2.13 -5.33
CA GLY A 274 -4.09 -2.83 -6.50
C GLY A 274 -2.56 -2.95 -6.47
N VAL A 275 -1.85 -1.97 -5.91
CA VAL A 275 -0.40 -1.99 -5.74
C VAL A 275 -0.03 -2.52 -4.36
N TYR A 276 -0.30 -1.76 -3.29
CA TYR A 276 0.20 -2.12 -1.95
C TYR A 276 -0.57 -3.26 -1.30
N GLY A 277 -1.89 -3.34 -1.52
CA GLY A 277 -2.69 -4.48 -1.07
C GLY A 277 -2.22 -5.80 -1.67
N MET A 278 -2.04 -5.84 -3.00
CA MET A 278 -1.51 -7.02 -3.70
C MET A 278 -0.08 -7.35 -3.29
N LEU A 279 0.78 -6.34 -3.10
CA LEU A 279 2.15 -6.51 -2.60
C LEU A 279 2.15 -7.14 -1.21
N GLY A 280 1.34 -6.60 -0.29
CA GLY A 280 1.21 -7.11 1.07
C GLY A 280 0.76 -8.57 1.10
N ILE A 281 -0.22 -8.94 0.28
CA ILE A 281 -0.66 -10.33 0.12
C ILE A 281 0.47 -11.19 -0.46
N GLY A 282 1.16 -10.72 -1.49
CA GLY A 282 2.30 -11.42 -2.09
C GLY A 282 3.40 -11.73 -1.07
N LEU A 283 3.83 -10.73 -0.30
CA LEU A 283 4.84 -10.88 0.75
C LEU A 283 4.37 -11.80 1.89
N MET A 284 3.11 -11.67 2.32
CA MET A 284 2.51 -12.56 3.31
C MET A 284 2.57 -14.02 2.84
N LEU A 285 2.19 -14.29 1.59
CA LEU A 285 2.26 -15.64 1.02
C LEU A 285 3.71 -16.15 0.95
N VAL A 286 4.68 -15.32 0.62
CA VAL A 286 6.10 -15.71 0.69
C VAL A 286 6.49 -16.13 2.11
N CYS A 287 6.12 -15.34 3.13
CA CYS A 287 6.39 -15.68 4.53
C CYS A 287 5.70 -16.99 4.96
N LEU A 288 4.43 -17.19 4.60
CA LEU A 288 3.70 -18.42 4.89
C LEU A 288 4.34 -19.65 4.22
N ARG A 289 4.83 -19.49 2.99
CA ARG A 289 5.55 -20.56 2.29
C ARG A 289 6.89 -20.87 2.95
N ALA A 290 7.62 -19.85 3.38
CA ALA A 290 8.90 -20.03 4.07
C ALA A 290 8.73 -20.73 5.44
N LEU A 291 7.64 -20.46 6.15
CA LEU A 291 7.29 -21.13 7.41
C LEU A 291 6.93 -22.61 7.21
N GLN A 292 6.30 -22.95 6.08
CA GLN A 292 5.84 -24.31 5.78
C GLN A 292 6.20 -24.74 4.35
N PRO A 293 7.48 -25.07 4.07
CA PRO A 293 7.95 -25.32 2.72
C PRO A 293 7.29 -26.50 2.01
N GLN A 294 6.86 -27.52 2.77
CA GLN A 294 6.28 -28.76 2.27
C GLN A 294 4.74 -28.79 2.30
N ALA A 295 4.08 -27.75 2.82
CA ALA A 295 2.63 -27.75 2.93
C ALA A 295 1.95 -27.73 1.55
N ALA A 296 1.03 -28.68 1.33
CA ALA A 296 0.17 -28.68 0.15
C ALA A 296 -0.87 -27.55 0.26
N TRP A 297 -0.75 -26.56 -0.63
CA TRP A 297 -1.66 -25.41 -0.67
C TRP A 297 -2.87 -25.70 -1.55
N SER A 298 -4.02 -25.16 -1.15
CA SER A 298 -5.22 -25.21 -1.99
C SER A 298 -5.10 -24.21 -3.14
N ASP A 299 -4.82 -24.71 -4.35
CA ASP A 299 -4.76 -23.88 -5.56
C ASP A 299 -6.13 -23.22 -5.86
N LYS A 300 -7.24 -23.90 -5.50
CA LYS A 300 -8.60 -23.42 -5.75
C LYS A 300 -8.93 -22.14 -4.98
N LEU A 301 -8.62 -22.09 -3.67
CA LEU A 301 -8.93 -20.92 -2.83
C LEU A 301 -8.08 -19.71 -3.23
N LEU A 302 -6.78 -19.92 -3.47
CA LEU A 302 -5.89 -18.84 -3.90
C LEU A 302 -6.25 -18.32 -5.30
N LYS A 303 -6.62 -19.22 -6.23
CA LYS A 303 -7.12 -18.83 -7.55
C LYS A 303 -8.38 -18.00 -7.46
N PHE A 304 -9.35 -18.45 -6.68
CA PHE A 304 -10.59 -17.72 -6.49
C PHE A 304 -10.31 -16.35 -5.86
N SER A 305 -9.52 -16.30 -4.78
CA SER A 305 -9.14 -15.07 -4.10
C SER A 305 -8.49 -14.06 -5.04
N PHE A 306 -7.47 -14.50 -5.79
CA PHE A 306 -6.76 -13.66 -6.75
C PHE A 306 -7.69 -13.05 -7.80
N TRP A 307 -8.49 -13.88 -8.48
CA TRP A 307 -9.37 -13.38 -9.54
C TRP A 307 -10.54 -12.56 -8.99
N ALA A 308 -11.14 -12.98 -7.88
CA ALA A 308 -12.25 -12.26 -7.27
C ALA A 308 -11.84 -10.86 -6.79
N MET A 309 -10.66 -10.70 -6.18
CA MET A 309 -10.14 -9.38 -5.81
C MET A 309 -9.83 -8.51 -7.03
N ASN A 310 -9.17 -9.05 -8.06
CA ASN A 310 -8.82 -8.27 -9.25
C ASN A 310 -10.05 -7.85 -10.06
N ILE A 311 -10.97 -8.78 -10.31
CA ILE A 311 -12.20 -8.50 -11.05
C ILE A 311 -13.12 -7.61 -10.22
N GLY A 312 -13.24 -7.86 -8.91
CA GLY A 312 -14.02 -7.02 -8.00
C GLY A 312 -13.51 -5.58 -7.96
N LEU A 313 -12.20 -5.38 -7.88
CA LEU A 313 -11.57 -4.05 -7.93
C LEU A 313 -11.83 -3.35 -9.26
N LEU A 314 -11.67 -4.05 -10.39
CA LEU A 314 -11.96 -3.49 -11.69
C LEU A 314 -13.45 -3.11 -11.83
N ALA A 315 -14.34 -3.98 -11.36
CA ALA A 315 -15.79 -3.78 -11.44
C ALA A 315 -16.25 -2.59 -10.58
N MET A 316 -15.75 -2.41 -9.35
CA MET A 316 -16.10 -1.24 -8.52
C MET A 316 -15.60 0.07 -9.15
N CYS A 317 -14.40 0.06 -9.74
CA CYS A 317 -13.82 1.23 -10.38
C CYS A 317 -14.59 1.60 -11.66
N VAL A 318 -14.77 0.66 -12.58
CA VAL A 318 -15.35 0.94 -13.91
C VAL A 318 -16.88 0.94 -13.90
N GLY A 319 -17.51 0.08 -13.11
CA GLY A 319 -18.97 -0.06 -13.06
C GLY A 319 -19.68 1.00 -12.23
N SER A 320 -18.95 1.75 -11.38
CA SER A 320 -19.54 2.74 -10.47
C SER A 320 -18.70 4.01 -10.33
N LEU A 321 -17.52 3.91 -9.71
CA LEU A 321 -16.76 5.10 -9.27
C LEU A 321 -16.36 6.01 -10.43
N LEU A 322 -15.89 5.43 -11.55
CA LEU A 322 -15.45 6.18 -12.71
C LEU A 322 -16.62 6.90 -13.42
N PRO A 323 -17.74 6.24 -13.78
CA PRO A 323 -18.91 6.93 -14.30
C PRO A 323 -19.41 8.06 -13.39
N VAL A 324 -19.49 7.82 -12.07
CA VAL A 324 -19.91 8.85 -11.11
C VAL A 324 -18.91 10.01 -11.11
N GLY A 325 -17.60 9.73 -11.07
CA GLY A 325 -16.56 10.75 -11.07
C GLY A 325 -16.55 11.60 -12.35
N LEU A 326 -16.76 11.00 -13.52
CA LEU A 326 -16.83 11.72 -14.79
C LEU A 326 -18.08 12.62 -14.85
N LEU A 327 -19.23 12.12 -14.40
CA LEU A 327 -20.46 12.93 -14.35
C LEU A 327 -20.33 14.08 -13.34
N GLN A 328 -19.72 13.85 -12.18
CA GLN A 328 -19.40 14.92 -11.23
C GLN A 328 -18.45 15.95 -11.84
N THR A 329 -17.43 15.50 -12.56
CA THR A 329 -16.46 16.39 -13.22
C THR A 329 -17.16 17.26 -14.25
N TRP A 330 -18.03 16.67 -15.07
CA TRP A 330 -18.82 17.41 -16.05
C TRP A 330 -19.73 18.45 -15.38
N ALA A 331 -20.42 18.07 -14.30
CA ALA A 331 -21.25 18.99 -13.53
C ALA A 331 -20.43 20.13 -12.88
N ALA A 332 -19.20 19.85 -12.44
CA ALA A 332 -18.29 20.84 -11.88
C ALA A 332 -17.85 21.87 -12.92
N VAL A 333 -17.61 21.43 -14.16
CA VAL A 333 -17.27 22.31 -15.29
C VAL A 333 -18.49 23.13 -15.74
N ASP A 334 -19.66 22.50 -15.86
CA ASP A 334 -20.88 23.13 -16.38
C ASP A 334 -21.51 24.14 -15.39
N ARG A 335 -21.59 23.78 -14.10
CA ARG A 335 -22.35 24.54 -13.09
C ARG A 335 -21.54 24.98 -11.87
N GLY A 336 -20.30 24.50 -11.75
CA GLY A 336 -19.42 24.77 -10.63
C GLY A 336 -19.34 23.63 -9.62
N TYR A 337 -18.25 23.63 -8.86
CA TYR A 337 -17.87 22.57 -7.93
C TYR A 337 -18.91 22.29 -6.84
N TRP A 338 -19.55 23.35 -6.32
CA TRP A 338 -20.57 23.26 -5.28
C TRP A 338 -21.75 22.38 -5.72
N TYR A 339 -22.14 22.45 -6.99
CA TYR A 339 -23.26 21.67 -7.54
C TYR A 339 -22.87 20.20 -7.70
N ALA A 340 -21.65 19.90 -8.18
CA ALA A 340 -21.15 18.53 -8.31
C ALA A 340 -21.04 17.77 -6.96
N ARG A 341 -20.98 18.51 -5.84
CA ARG A 341 -20.95 18.00 -4.47
C ARG A 341 -22.29 18.10 -3.75
N SER A 342 -23.29 18.69 -4.38
CA SER A 342 -24.61 18.95 -3.78
C SER A 342 -25.42 17.66 -3.59
N THR A 343 -26.34 17.69 -2.63
CA THR A 343 -27.29 16.60 -2.38
C THR A 343 -28.26 16.41 -3.55
N GLU A 344 -28.56 17.47 -4.28
CA GLU A 344 -29.45 17.50 -5.44
C GLU A 344 -28.86 16.69 -6.59
N PHE A 345 -27.58 16.95 -6.94
CA PHE A 345 -26.89 16.21 -7.99
C PHE A 345 -26.66 14.75 -7.60
N LEU A 346 -26.09 14.52 -6.40
CA LEU A 346 -25.80 13.18 -5.89
C LEU A 346 -27.05 12.37 -5.56
N GLY A 347 -28.20 13.04 -5.37
CA GLY A 347 -29.49 12.43 -5.08
C GLY A 347 -30.25 11.98 -6.33
N THR A 348 -29.82 12.37 -7.52
CA THR A 348 -30.50 12.02 -8.79
C THR A 348 -30.62 10.50 -8.99
N PRO A 349 -31.69 10.02 -9.66
CA PRO A 349 -31.90 8.59 -9.91
C PRO A 349 -30.71 7.90 -10.59
N LEU A 350 -30.06 8.59 -11.54
CA LEU A 350 -28.88 8.06 -12.24
C LEU A 350 -27.70 7.84 -11.27
N MET A 351 -27.40 8.81 -10.41
CA MET A 351 -26.33 8.68 -9.40
C MET A 351 -26.61 7.56 -8.41
N GLN A 352 -27.87 7.39 -8.00
CA GLN A 352 -28.28 6.27 -7.15
C GLN A 352 -28.04 4.92 -7.84
N THR A 353 -28.47 4.78 -9.09
CA THR A 353 -28.26 3.55 -9.86
C THR A 353 -26.77 3.21 -10.00
N LEU A 354 -25.95 4.20 -10.36
CA LEU A 354 -24.49 4.01 -10.48
C LEU A 354 -23.85 3.62 -9.14
N ARG A 355 -24.31 4.17 -8.00
CA ARG A 355 -23.84 3.75 -6.67
C ARG A 355 -24.22 2.31 -6.35
N TRP A 356 -25.43 1.87 -6.70
CA TRP A 356 -25.86 0.49 -6.46
C TRP A 356 -25.16 -0.52 -7.38
N LEU A 357 -24.79 -0.12 -8.60
CA LEU A 357 -23.96 -0.93 -9.50
C LEU A 357 -22.56 -1.23 -8.94
N ARG A 358 -22.15 -0.57 -7.86
CA ARG A 358 -20.92 -0.90 -7.12
C ARG A 358 -21.01 -2.24 -6.38
N VAL A 359 -22.19 -2.58 -5.86
CA VAL A 359 -22.40 -3.71 -4.93
C VAL A 359 -21.92 -5.06 -5.49
N PRO A 360 -22.15 -5.42 -6.77
CA PRO A 360 -21.61 -6.67 -7.32
C PRO A 360 -20.08 -6.74 -7.26
N GLY A 361 -19.39 -5.64 -7.59
CA GLY A 361 -17.93 -5.55 -7.53
C GLY A 361 -17.40 -5.65 -6.10
N ASP A 362 -18.01 -4.90 -5.17
CA ASP A 362 -17.67 -4.94 -3.75
C ASP A 362 -17.90 -6.33 -3.14
N THR A 363 -19.00 -6.99 -3.49
CA THR A 363 -19.34 -8.34 -3.01
C THR A 363 -18.32 -9.37 -3.50
N LEU A 364 -17.98 -9.34 -4.80
CA LEU A 364 -16.99 -10.25 -5.37
C LEU A 364 -15.61 -10.04 -4.72
N PHE A 365 -15.21 -8.78 -4.54
CA PHE A 365 -13.98 -8.43 -3.85
C PHE A 365 -13.94 -8.97 -2.41
N ALA A 366 -15.01 -8.76 -1.64
CA ALA A 366 -15.14 -9.24 -0.28
C ALA A 366 -15.07 -10.77 -0.19
N LEU A 367 -15.74 -11.50 -1.10
CA LEU A 367 -15.64 -12.96 -1.18
C LEU A 367 -14.21 -13.42 -1.47
N GLY A 368 -13.47 -12.69 -2.32
CA GLY A 368 -12.06 -12.94 -2.56
C GLY A 368 -11.20 -12.78 -1.30
N ALA A 369 -11.45 -11.73 -0.51
CA ALA A 369 -10.78 -11.49 0.77
C ALA A 369 -11.09 -12.57 1.81
N LEU A 370 -12.36 -12.97 1.95
CA LEU A 370 -12.77 -14.05 2.84
C LEU A 370 -12.13 -15.38 2.45
N ALA A 371 -12.01 -15.68 1.15
CA ALA A 371 -11.32 -16.86 0.67
C ALA A 371 -9.81 -16.86 1.02
N LEU A 372 -9.16 -15.69 0.98
CA LEU A 372 -7.77 -15.55 1.43
C LEU A 372 -7.65 -15.82 2.92
N VAL A 373 -8.52 -15.22 3.73
CA VAL A 373 -8.54 -15.44 5.19
C VAL A 373 -8.75 -16.92 5.51
N ALA A 374 -9.73 -17.56 4.87
CA ALA A 374 -9.97 -18.99 5.02
C ALA A 374 -8.75 -19.84 4.62
N PHE A 375 -8.03 -19.45 3.56
CA PHE A 375 -6.79 -20.08 3.16
C PHE A 375 -5.70 -19.94 4.24
N VAL A 376 -5.47 -18.73 4.78
CA VAL A 376 -4.44 -18.47 5.80
C VAL A 376 -4.70 -19.28 7.07
N PHE A 377 -5.94 -19.30 7.57
CA PHE A 377 -6.31 -20.13 8.73
C PHE A 377 -6.19 -21.62 8.43
N GLY A 378 -6.59 -22.05 7.23
CA GLY A 378 -6.43 -23.44 6.78
C GLY A 378 -4.97 -23.89 6.69
N ALA A 379 -4.09 -23.03 6.18
CA ALA A 379 -2.64 -23.26 6.12
C ALA A 379 -2.02 -23.32 7.52
N GLY A 380 -2.42 -22.41 8.41
CA GLY A 380 -1.96 -22.40 9.81
C GLY A 380 -2.29 -23.70 10.56
N ARG A 381 -3.51 -24.23 10.40
CA ARG A 381 -3.93 -25.50 11.03
C ARG A 381 -3.15 -26.71 10.50
N ARG A 382 -2.94 -26.79 9.17
CA ARG A 382 -2.24 -27.92 8.55
C ARG A 382 -0.77 -28.00 8.93
N GLY A 383 -0.07 -26.88 9.06
CA GLY A 383 1.33 -26.94 9.49
C GLY A 383 1.54 -27.13 10.99
N ARG A 384 0.57 -26.77 11.85
CA ARG A 384 0.60 -27.18 13.26
C ARG A 384 0.50 -28.70 13.39
N ALA A 385 -0.46 -29.31 12.70
CA ALA A 385 -0.61 -30.76 12.65
C ALA A 385 0.66 -31.47 12.12
N ALA A 386 1.29 -30.92 11.06
CA ALA A 386 2.55 -31.46 10.54
C ALA A 386 3.73 -31.31 11.53
N SER A 387 3.81 -30.20 12.27
CA SER A 387 4.84 -30.01 13.30
C SER A 387 4.63 -30.92 14.52
N GLU A 388 3.38 -31.15 14.93
CA GLU A 388 3.03 -32.05 16.02
C GLU A 388 3.33 -33.52 15.65
N GLN A 389 3.08 -33.92 14.39
CA GLN A 389 3.45 -35.24 13.88
C GLN A 389 4.97 -35.45 13.83
N ALA A 390 5.74 -34.42 13.43
CA ALA A 390 7.21 -34.49 13.40
C ALA A 390 7.84 -34.57 14.81
N VAL A 391 7.24 -33.90 15.80
CA VAL A 391 7.66 -34.00 17.21
C VAL A 391 7.25 -35.34 17.81
N GLY A 392 6.08 -35.86 17.46
CA GLY A 392 5.60 -37.18 17.90
C GLY A 392 6.43 -38.35 17.34
N SER A 393 6.88 -38.28 16.08
CA SER A 393 7.74 -39.32 15.49
C SER A 393 9.17 -39.28 16.04
N GLY A 394 9.69 -38.12 16.44
CA GLY A 394 11.02 -37.98 17.06
C GLY A 394 11.12 -38.49 18.50
N SER A 395 9.99 -38.84 19.14
CA SER A 395 9.94 -39.37 20.52
C SER A 395 9.80 -40.89 20.60
N ARG A 396 9.72 -41.59 19.46
CA ARG A 396 9.61 -43.06 19.40
C ARG A 396 10.91 -43.77 18.99
N ASP A 397 11.98 -43.01 18.74
CA ASP A 397 13.30 -43.51 18.35
C ASP A 397 14.41 -43.17 19.37
N LEU A 398 14.04 -43.03 20.65
CA LEU A 398 14.92 -43.12 21.82
C LEU A 398 14.35 -44.18 22.76
#